data_AF-A0A015IFA8-F1
#
_entry.id   AF-A0A015IFA8-F1
#
_cell.length_a   1.000
_cell.length_b   1.000
_cell.length_c   1.000
_cell.angle_alpha   90.00
_cell.angle_beta   90.00
_cell.angle_gamma   90.00
#
_symmetry.space_group_name_H-M   'P 1'
#
loop_
_entity.id
_entity.type
_entity.pdbx_description
1 polymer ?
#
loop_
_entity_poly.entity_id
_entity_poly.type
_entity_poly.pdbx_seq_one_letter_code
_entity_poly.pdbx_strand_id
1 'polypeptide(L)'
;MLGTVGYLSDIVPDNAFPRILLLAIFTTGLIFIPYSISELIALIRSKSVYDKPFKKISQQPHVIIIAPTIELPSLRHFLKEFYSTAHGSATVNTKVVILNPVEPTDRVRTFLSDPVFAHRVQYVRGSSLEARSLEKADAKNASAYFILAKKYTQQSEIIDAENVLKTIALRKFNQGPKLYIQCILPENKVHFESLNPEQIICTDELKLAILAHSCLTPGFSTLIYGLTTSFTFESAHELRKRQNSDGFDTNAIEDYITGMSQSIYTTTLSEYFSGRTFLEVAVRLYDSLGIVLFAIGIPKQRSIGRYAGWSYDQNSEEEEDTKNYMVLINPGDYTVKGDEIGFVIASHSSIADDVSSYEGGNQRNERQAQVQPERQPLLSADVLKNNSGGGYFDIKKKGGPSTTPDAQLEYPHRPDSSTMRRHRAMSTPDQRNDHQAHHSSHHSSHPSHHPPHPSYTIDPASTTLANIVHEIEHPNSVVDTIIGHILICDYSPTIFPRNLDCFVSPLRKPYLEKIIPIVILSLVRPSQSQWKILSHFDQIYFVQGNPMTREGLELGRVKHAKQAVRILCKFPNSLVLYLL
;
A
#
# COMPACT_ATOMS: atom_id res chain seq x y z
N MET A 1 -17.85 -54.30 -34.38
CA MET A 1 -17.41 -55.32 -33.40
C MET A 1 -16.89 -54.70 -32.09
N LEU A 2 -15.71 -54.06 -32.02
CA LEU A 2 -15.19 -53.51 -30.74
C LEU A 2 -15.94 -52.28 -30.18
N GLY A 3 -16.61 -51.49 -31.01
CA GLY A 3 -17.46 -50.38 -30.54
C GLY A 3 -18.87 -50.80 -30.10
N THR A 4 -19.11 -52.11 -29.87
CA THR A 4 -20.41 -52.78 -29.60
C THR A 4 -21.54 -52.54 -30.63
N VAL A 5 -21.31 -51.71 -31.64
CA VAL A 5 -22.20 -51.52 -32.78
C VAL A 5 -21.98 -52.68 -33.75
N GLY A 6 -22.81 -53.72 -33.64
CA GLY A 6 -22.79 -54.91 -34.48
C GLY A 6 -23.39 -54.69 -35.87
N TYR A 7 -22.96 -53.68 -36.62
CA TYR A 7 -23.41 -53.50 -38.00
C TYR A 7 -22.62 -54.41 -38.95
N LEU A 8 -23.36 -55.28 -39.64
CA LEU A 8 -22.97 -56.23 -40.71
C LEU A 8 -22.02 -57.37 -40.33
N SER A 9 -22.63 -58.50 -39.97
CA SER A 9 -22.00 -59.80 -39.71
C SER A 9 -21.70 -60.60 -40.99
N ASP A 10 -21.00 -60.04 -41.96
CA ASP A 10 -20.62 -60.79 -43.18
C ASP A 10 -19.39 -61.69 -42.98
N ILE A 11 -18.71 -61.59 -41.83
CA ILE A 11 -17.52 -62.39 -41.51
C ILE A 11 -17.73 -63.04 -40.14
N VAL A 12 -18.50 -64.13 -40.12
CA VAL A 12 -18.57 -65.05 -38.98
C VAL A 12 -17.63 -66.21 -39.28
N PRO A 13 -16.58 -66.44 -38.48
CA PRO A 13 -15.70 -67.57 -38.74
C PRO A 13 -16.43 -68.89 -38.47
N ASP A 14 -16.36 -69.84 -39.40
CA ASP A 14 -17.00 -71.17 -39.27
C ASP A 14 -16.24 -72.11 -38.34
N ASN A 15 -14.93 -71.93 -38.20
CA ASN A 15 -14.08 -72.78 -37.39
C ASN A 15 -14.16 -72.44 -35.89
N ALA A 16 -14.10 -73.46 -35.04
CA ALA A 16 -14.18 -73.31 -33.58
C ALA A 16 -13.03 -72.44 -33.01
N PHE A 17 -11.82 -72.58 -33.57
CA PHE A 17 -10.64 -71.84 -33.13
C PHE A 17 -10.79 -70.30 -33.23
N PRO A 18 -11.08 -69.71 -34.42
CA PRO A 18 -11.29 -68.27 -34.54
C PRO A 18 -12.51 -67.75 -33.74
N ARG A 19 -13.54 -68.57 -33.50
CA ARG A 19 -14.66 -68.19 -32.60
C ARG A 19 -14.20 -68.02 -31.15
N ILE A 20 -13.37 -68.92 -30.64
CA ILE A 20 -12.80 -68.83 -29.28
C ILE A 20 -11.86 -67.63 -29.17
N LEU A 21 -11.01 -67.40 -30.19
CA LEU A 21 -10.11 -66.25 -30.23
C LEU A 21 -10.88 -64.92 -30.23
N LEU A 22 -11.93 -64.81 -31.04
CA LEU A 22 -12.80 -63.63 -31.04
C LEU A 22 -13.46 -63.44 -29.68
N LEU A 23 -14.01 -64.49 -29.07
CA LEU A 23 -14.61 -64.43 -27.74
C LEU A 23 -13.61 -63.91 -26.70
N ALA A 24 -12.36 -64.39 -26.71
CA ALA A 24 -11.30 -63.92 -25.83
C ALA A 24 -10.97 -62.44 -26.05
N ILE A 25 -10.84 -62.00 -27.31
CA ILE A 25 -10.60 -60.59 -27.64
C ILE A 25 -11.77 -59.71 -27.19
N PHE A 26 -13.01 -60.17 -27.33
CA PHE A 26 -14.20 -59.45 -26.88
C PHE A 26 -14.28 -59.34 -25.37
N THR A 27 -14.05 -60.43 -24.63
CA THR A 27 -14.09 -60.39 -23.17
C THR A 27 -12.97 -59.51 -22.61
N THR A 28 -11.76 -59.59 -23.17
CA THR A 28 -10.66 -58.68 -22.82
C THR A 28 -11.00 -57.24 -23.18
N GLY A 29 -11.54 -56.97 -24.37
CA GLY A 29 -11.92 -55.63 -24.81
C GLY A 29 -13.05 -55.01 -23.98
N LEU A 30 -14.06 -55.80 -23.60
CA LEU A 30 -15.18 -55.36 -22.75
C LEU A 30 -14.74 -55.00 -21.32
N ILE A 31 -13.64 -55.57 -20.83
CA ILE A 31 -13.08 -55.23 -19.51
C ILE A 31 -12.13 -54.04 -19.63
N PHE A 32 -11.25 -54.04 -20.64
CA PHE A 32 -10.18 -53.06 -20.78
C PHE A 32 -10.67 -51.69 -21.27
N ILE A 33 -11.56 -51.66 -22.28
CA ILE A 33 -12.00 -50.40 -22.91
C ILE A 33 -12.74 -49.48 -21.92
N PRO A 34 -13.74 -49.96 -21.14
CA PRO A 34 -14.42 -49.10 -20.17
C PRO A 34 -13.47 -48.58 -19.08
N TYR A 35 -12.50 -49.39 -18.67
CA TYR A 35 -11.48 -48.98 -17.70
C TYR A 35 -10.60 -47.84 -18.25
N SER A 36 -10.01 -48.01 -19.44
CA SER A 36 -9.17 -46.98 -20.06
C SER A 36 -9.96 -45.71 -20.42
N ILE A 37 -11.21 -45.83 -20.85
CA ILE A 37 -12.08 -44.66 -21.09
C ILE A 37 -12.39 -43.94 -19.77
N SER A 38 -12.67 -44.68 -18.69
CA SER A 38 -12.93 -44.08 -17.38
C SER A 38 -11.72 -43.33 -16.85
N GLU A 39 -10.52 -43.90 -17.00
CA GLU A 39 -9.25 -43.25 -16.66
C GLU A 39 -9.01 -42.00 -17.52
N LEU A 40 -9.24 -42.08 -18.84
CA LEU A 40 -9.12 -40.94 -19.73
C LEU A 40 -10.11 -39.82 -19.38
N ILE A 41 -11.38 -40.15 -19.08
CA ILE A 41 -12.39 -39.18 -18.65
C ILE A 41 -11.98 -38.57 -17.29
N ALA A 42 -11.45 -39.37 -16.36
CA ALA A 42 -10.95 -38.88 -15.09
C ALA A 42 -9.78 -37.89 -15.28
N LEU A 43 -8.84 -38.19 -16.20
CA LEU A 43 -7.73 -37.31 -16.57
C LEU A 43 -8.20 -36.04 -17.30
N ILE A 44 -9.20 -36.13 -18.17
CA ILE A 44 -9.78 -34.96 -18.84
C ILE A 44 -10.49 -34.06 -17.83
N ARG A 45 -11.25 -34.65 -16.89
CA ARG A 45 -11.95 -33.92 -15.83
C ARG A 45 -11.02 -33.35 -14.77
N SER A 46 -9.86 -33.96 -14.53
CA SER A 46 -8.86 -33.46 -13.57
C SER A 46 -8.09 -32.25 -14.08
N LYS A 47 -8.17 -31.94 -15.39
CA LYS A 47 -7.58 -30.74 -15.95
C LYS A 47 -8.33 -29.51 -15.47
N SER A 48 -7.58 -28.54 -14.92
CA SER A 48 -8.18 -27.31 -14.43
C SER A 48 -8.76 -26.50 -15.58
N VAL A 49 -9.93 -25.89 -15.35
CA VAL A 49 -10.50 -24.90 -16.29
C VAL A 49 -9.56 -23.68 -16.44
N TYR A 50 -8.71 -23.43 -15.44
CA TYR A 50 -7.75 -22.32 -15.38
C TYR A 50 -6.41 -22.63 -16.04
N ASP A 51 -6.20 -23.85 -16.56
CA ASP A 51 -4.98 -24.22 -17.31
C ASP A 51 -4.99 -23.69 -18.77
N LYS A 52 -6.06 -23.00 -19.17
CA LYS A 52 -6.18 -22.40 -20.50
C LYS A 52 -5.24 -21.19 -20.63
N PRO A 53 -4.41 -21.11 -21.69
CA PRO A 53 -3.58 -19.94 -21.92
C PRO A 53 -4.44 -18.70 -22.17
N PHE A 54 -3.95 -17.54 -21.76
CA PHE A 54 -4.49 -16.25 -22.14
C PHE A 54 -4.33 -16.08 -23.65
N LYS A 55 -5.42 -15.70 -24.32
CA LYS A 55 -5.42 -15.40 -25.75
C LYS A 55 -5.80 -13.94 -25.92
N LYS A 56 -4.83 -13.17 -26.40
CA LYS A 56 -5.02 -11.77 -26.73
C LYS A 56 -6.00 -11.64 -27.91
N ILE A 57 -6.97 -10.73 -27.79
CA ILE A 57 -7.70 -10.21 -28.95
C ILE A 57 -6.79 -9.13 -29.55
N SER A 58 -6.52 -9.20 -30.86
CA SER A 58 -5.54 -8.35 -31.55
C SER A 58 -5.61 -6.89 -31.08
N GLN A 59 -4.44 -6.32 -30.71
CA GLN A 59 -4.23 -4.95 -30.21
C GLN A 59 -4.69 -4.57 -28.79
N GLN A 60 -5.41 -5.42 -28.04
CA GLN A 60 -5.85 -5.05 -26.68
C GLN A 60 -4.73 -5.16 -25.62
N PRO A 61 -4.37 -4.11 -24.86
CA PRO A 61 -3.35 -4.19 -23.82
C PRO A 61 -3.81 -5.07 -22.65
N HIS A 62 -2.85 -5.66 -21.93
CA HIS A 62 -3.12 -6.42 -20.72
C HIS A 62 -2.05 -6.20 -19.65
N VAL A 63 -2.47 -6.37 -18.39
CA VAL A 63 -1.58 -6.36 -17.23
C VAL A 63 -1.68 -7.69 -16.49
N ILE A 64 -0.63 -8.06 -15.76
CA ILE A 64 -0.60 -9.30 -14.99
C ILE A 64 -0.55 -9.00 -13.50
N ILE A 65 -1.47 -9.59 -12.72
CA ILE A 65 -1.45 -9.58 -11.26
C ILE A 65 -0.82 -10.87 -10.77
N ILE A 66 0.17 -10.74 -9.90
CA ILE A 66 0.85 -11.84 -9.20
C ILE A 66 0.77 -11.55 -7.70
N ALA A 67 0.34 -12.54 -6.92
CA ALA A 67 0.30 -12.45 -5.47
C ALA A 67 0.59 -13.83 -4.85
N PRO A 68 1.10 -13.91 -3.60
CA PRO A 68 1.19 -15.17 -2.87
C PRO A 68 -0.17 -15.87 -2.74
N THR A 69 -1.24 -15.10 -2.51
CA THR A 69 -2.61 -15.60 -2.44
C THR A 69 -3.57 -14.53 -2.95
N ILE A 70 -4.56 -14.93 -3.74
CA ILE A 70 -5.59 -14.02 -4.26
C ILE A 70 -6.74 -13.93 -3.24
N GLU A 71 -6.73 -12.86 -2.44
CA GLU A 71 -7.79 -12.56 -1.47
C GLU A 71 -8.85 -11.65 -2.10
N LEU A 72 -10.14 -12.05 -1.99
CA LEU A 72 -11.25 -11.31 -2.59
C LEU A 72 -11.29 -9.81 -2.23
N PRO A 73 -11.10 -9.37 -0.96
CA PRO A 73 -11.15 -7.93 -0.65
C PRO A 73 -10.07 -7.12 -1.37
N SER A 74 -8.84 -7.65 -1.42
CA SER A 74 -7.71 -7.01 -2.10
C SER A 74 -7.92 -6.98 -3.62
N LEU A 75 -8.37 -8.10 -4.20
CA LEU A 75 -8.65 -8.18 -5.64
C LEU A 75 -9.80 -7.24 -6.05
N ARG A 76 -10.87 -7.21 -5.26
CA ARG A 76 -12.02 -6.34 -5.51
C ARG A 76 -11.63 -4.87 -5.46
N HIS A 77 -10.84 -4.46 -4.46
CA HIS A 77 -10.35 -3.07 -4.39
C HIS A 77 -9.46 -2.74 -5.59
N PHE A 78 -8.53 -3.63 -5.96
CA PHE A 78 -7.69 -3.43 -7.14
C PHE A 78 -8.53 -3.25 -8.40
N LEU A 79 -9.45 -4.18 -8.70
CA LEU A 79 -10.23 -4.12 -9.95
C LEU A 79 -11.22 -2.96 -9.97
N LYS A 80 -11.79 -2.58 -8.83
CA LYS A 80 -12.67 -1.41 -8.72
C LYS A 80 -11.91 -0.13 -9.07
N GLU A 81 -10.72 0.07 -8.49
CA GLU A 81 -9.91 1.25 -8.78
C GLU A 81 -9.34 1.19 -10.20
N PHE A 82 -8.81 0.04 -10.63
CA PHE A 82 -8.20 -0.10 -11.95
C PHE A 82 -9.19 0.20 -13.10
N TYR A 83 -10.44 -0.23 -12.97
CA TYR A 83 -11.48 0.01 -13.99
C TYR A 83 -12.34 1.26 -13.73
N SER A 84 -11.99 2.09 -12.75
CA SER A 84 -12.72 3.33 -12.50
C SER A 84 -12.56 4.29 -13.68
N THR A 85 -13.67 4.88 -14.13
CA THR A 85 -13.66 5.87 -15.22
C THR A 85 -12.98 7.18 -14.82
N ALA A 86 -12.86 7.44 -13.51
CA ALA A 86 -12.14 8.60 -12.98
C ALA A 86 -10.67 8.65 -13.43
N HIS A 87 -10.06 7.52 -13.75
CA HIS A 87 -8.66 7.43 -14.19
C HIS A 87 -8.48 7.45 -15.72
N GLY A 88 -9.55 7.76 -16.46
CA GLY A 88 -9.55 7.83 -17.93
C GLY A 88 -9.87 6.51 -18.65
N SER A 89 -9.93 6.58 -19.98
CA SER A 89 -10.41 5.49 -20.85
C SER A 89 -9.37 4.40 -21.14
N ALA A 90 -8.09 4.67 -20.88
CA ALA A 90 -6.98 3.75 -21.19
C ALA A 90 -7.04 2.45 -20.37
N THR A 91 -7.43 2.52 -19.09
CA THR A 91 -7.50 1.35 -18.21
C THR A 91 -8.77 0.53 -18.44
N VAL A 92 -9.88 1.17 -18.83
CA VAL A 92 -11.18 0.52 -19.08
C VAL A 92 -11.09 -0.56 -20.16
N ASN A 93 -10.25 -0.35 -21.17
CA ASN A 93 -10.04 -1.30 -22.27
C ASN A 93 -8.88 -2.28 -22.03
N THR A 94 -8.20 -2.21 -20.90
CA THR A 94 -7.06 -3.08 -20.57
C THR A 94 -7.54 -4.37 -19.92
N LYS A 95 -7.06 -5.54 -20.38
CA LYS A 95 -7.35 -6.82 -19.73
C LYS A 95 -6.51 -7.01 -18.48
N VAL A 96 -7.07 -7.67 -17.47
CA VAL A 96 -6.31 -8.11 -16.30
C VAL A 96 -6.16 -9.63 -16.32
N VAL A 97 -4.92 -10.10 -16.28
CA VAL A 97 -4.60 -11.53 -16.16
C VAL A 97 -4.11 -11.80 -14.73
N ILE A 98 -4.79 -12.70 -14.02
CA ILE A 98 -4.35 -13.13 -12.69
C ILE A 98 -3.53 -14.40 -12.87
N LEU A 99 -2.24 -14.36 -12.54
CA LEU A 99 -1.34 -15.51 -12.60
C LEU A 99 -1.03 -16.00 -11.19
N ASN A 100 -1.49 -17.20 -10.85
CA ASN A 100 -1.26 -17.79 -9.52
C ASN A 100 -1.18 -19.33 -9.60
N PRO A 101 -0.29 -19.98 -8.82
CA PRO A 101 -0.15 -21.43 -8.84
C PRO A 101 -1.37 -22.18 -8.29
N VAL A 102 -2.16 -21.54 -7.43
CA VAL A 102 -3.36 -22.11 -6.79
C VAL A 102 -4.60 -21.67 -7.55
N GLU A 103 -5.61 -22.54 -7.63
CA GLU A 103 -6.91 -22.19 -8.19
C GLU A 103 -7.62 -21.11 -7.36
N PRO A 104 -8.49 -20.28 -7.97
CA PRO A 104 -9.25 -19.30 -7.22
C PRO A 104 -10.23 -19.99 -6.27
N THR A 105 -10.33 -19.43 -5.05
CA THR A 105 -11.38 -19.82 -4.10
C THR A 105 -12.78 -19.61 -4.69
N ASP A 106 -13.80 -20.31 -4.19
CA ASP A 106 -15.18 -20.17 -4.67
C ASP A 106 -15.67 -18.71 -4.62
N ARG A 107 -15.26 -17.96 -3.60
CA ARG A 107 -15.57 -16.53 -3.47
C ARG A 107 -14.97 -15.70 -4.61
N VAL A 108 -13.72 -15.96 -4.98
CA VAL A 108 -13.07 -15.29 -6.11
C VAL A 108 -13.68 -15.73 -7.43
N ARG A 109 -13.99 -17.03 -7.59
CA ARG A 109 -14.63 -17.58 -8.79
C ARG A 109 -15.99 -16.93 -9.04
N THR A 110 -16.86 -16.87 -8.03
CA THR A 110 -18.17 -16.24 -8.13
C THR A 110 -18.04 -14.76 -8.47
N PHE A 111 -17.10 -14.06 -7.84
CA PHE A 111 -16.85 -12.65 -8.13
C PHE A 111 -16.35 -12.40 -9.56
N LEU A 112 -15.45 -13.24 -10.08
CA LEU A 112 -14.96 -13.14 -11.46
C LEU A 112 -15.98 -13.59 -12.51
N SER A 113 -17.03 -14.29 -12.11
CA SER A 113 -18.13 -14.70 -12.99
C SER A 113 -19.14 -13.59 -13.24
N ASP A 114 -19.07 -12.50 -12.46
CA ASP A 114 -19.87 -11.30 -12.69
C ASP A 114 -19.63 -10.76 -14.11
N PRO A 115 -20.67 -10.49 -14.93
CA PRO A 115 -20.52 -9.97 -16.29
C PRO A 115 -19.58 -8.77 -16.42
N VAL A 116 -19.47 -7.95 -15.38
CA VAL A 116 -18.57 -6.79 -15.34
C VAL A 116 -17.10 -7.19 -15.45
N PHE A 117 -16.72 -8.32 -14.83
CA PHE A 117 -15.35 -8.82 -14.80
C PHE A 117 -15.12 -10.02 -15.72
N ALA A 118 -16.13 -10.83 -16.03
CA ALA A 118 -16.02 -12.07 -16.79
C ALA A 118 -15.38 -11.87 -18.17
N HIS A 119 -15.63 -10.73 -18.80
CA HIS A 119 -15.03 -10.36 -20.09
C HIS A 119 -13.79 -9.49 -19.96
N ARG A 120 -13.34 -9.09 -18.76
CA ARG A 120 -12.20 -8.18 -18.58
C ARG A 120 -11.05 -8.83 -17.83
N VAL A 121 -11.33 -9.83 -17.01
CA VAL A 121 -10.38 -10.51 -16.13
C VAL A 121 -10.29 -11.99 -16.50
N GLN A 122 -9.07 -12.49 -16.67
CA GLN A 122 -8.84 -13.93 -16.88
C GLN A 122 -7.90 -14.47 -15.79
N TYR A 123 -8.30 -15.56 -15.16
CA TYR A 123 -7.45 -16.29 -14.23
C TYR A 123 -6.67 -17.38 -14.98
N VAL A 124 -5.35 -17.40 -14.82
CA VAL A 124 -4.44 -18.40 -15.39
C VAL A 124 -3.73 -19.11 -14.25
N ARG A 125 -3.91 -20.42 -14.17
CA ARG A 125 -3.20 -21.25 -13.19
C ARG A 125 -1.75 -21.47 -13.67
N GLY A 126 -0.81 -21.03 -12.85
CA GLY A 126 0.62 -21.16 -13.14
C GLY A 126 1.48 -20.37 -12.17
N SER A 127 2.73 -20.81 -11.99
CA SER A 127 3.71 -20.10 -11.17
C SER A 127 4.43 -19.04 -11.99
N SER A 128 4.58 -17.82 -11.47
CA SER A 128 5.41 -16.79 -12.11
C SER A 128 6.91 -17.11 -12.11
N LEU A 129 7.32 -18.17 -11.40
CA LEU A 129 8.70 -18.67 -11.40
C LEU A 129 8.98 -19.60 -12.59
N GLU A 130 7.95 -20.02 -13.34
CA GLU A 130 8.07 -20.93 -14.47
C GLU A 130 7.86 -20.21 -15.80
N ALA A 131 8.82 -20.30 -16.72
CA ALA A 131 8.74 -19.68 -18.04
C ALA A 131 7.48 -20.12 -18.82
N ARG A 132 7.12 -21.40 -18.78
CA ARG A 132 5.90 -21.93 -19.42
C ARG A 132 4.63 -21.25 -18.92
N SER A 133 4.57 -20.95 -17.62
CA SER A 133 3.41 -20.29 -17.01
C SER A 133 3.35 -18.80 -17.40
N LEU A 134 4.51 -18.15 -17.54
CA LEU A 134 4.61 -16.78 -18.07
C LEU A 134 4.22 -16.69 -19.56
N GLU A 135 4.61 -17.67 -20.37
CA GLU A 135 4.18 -17.80 -21.76
C GLU A 135 2.67 -18.00 -21.87
N LYS A 136 2.08 -18.87 -21.04
CA LYS A 136 0.62 -19.05 -20.97
C LYS A 136 -0.12 -17.75 -20.64
N ALA A 137 0.49 -16.85 -19.88
CA ALA A 137 -0.09 -15.56 -19.51
C ALA A 137 0.23 -14.43 -20.50
N ASP A 138 0.94 -14.73 -21.60
CA ASP A 138 1.47 -13.73 -22.54
C ASP A 138 2.27 -12.62 -21.83
N ALA A 139 3.10 -12.99 -20.85
CA ALA A 139 3.83 -12.03 -20.01
C ALA A 139 4.78 -11.15 -20.82
N LYS A 140 5.34 -11.68 -21.92
CA LYS A 140 6.25 -10.93 -22.78
C LYS A 140 5.60 -9.65 -23.35
N ASN A 141 4.31 -9.70 -23.67
CA ASN A 141 3.60 -8.59 -24.29
C ASN A 141 2.70 -7.82 -23.32
N ALA A 142 2.81 -8.09 -22.02
CA ALA A 142 2.05 -7.36 -21.01
C ALA A 142 2.55 -5.90 -20.93
N SER A 143 1.63 -4.97 -20.65
CA SER A 143 1.99 -3.57 -20.41
C SER A 143 2.63 -3.37 -19.04
N ALA A 144 2.18 -4.14 -18.04
CA ALA A 144 2.70 -4.08 -16.68
C ALA A 144 2.49 -5.36 -15.88
N TYR A 145 3.33 -5.54 -14.86
CA TYR A 145 3.21 -6.53 -13.80
C TYR A 145 2.90 -5.83 -12.47
N PHE A 146 1.87 -6.32 -11.77
CA PHE A 146 1.51 -5.92 -10.42
C PHE A 146 1.83 -7.06 -9.45
N ILE A 147 2.84 -6.88 -8.60
CA ILE A 147 3.22 -7.83 -7.57
C ILE A 147 2.60 -7.37 -6.25
N LEU A 148 1.54 -8.05 -5.83
CA LEU A 148 0.77 -7.71 -4.63
C LEU A 148 1.28 -8.48 -3.42
N ALA A 149 1.24 -7.85 -2.26
CA ALA A 149 1.59 -8.46 -0.99
C ALA A 149 0.33 -8.85 -0.20
N LYS A 150 0.44 -9.89 0.62
CA LYS A 150 -0.64 -10.29 1.53
C LYS A 150 -0.62 -9.38 2.76
N LYS A 151 -1.69 -8.59 2.93
CA LYS A 151 -1.75 -7.48 3.91
C LYS A 151 -1.83 -7.92 5.38
N TYR A 152 -2.43 -9.09 5.64
CA TYR A 152 -2.64 -9.61 7.00
C TYR A 152 -1.97 -10.98 7.12
N THR A 153 -0.71 -10.97 7.52
CA THR A 153 0.10 -12.18 7.59
C THR A 153 1.04 -12.15 8.78
N GLN A 154 1.39 -13.34 9.28
CA GLN A 154 2.44 -13.50 10.28
C GLN A 154 3.82 -13.68 9.65
N GLN A 155 3.87 -13.80 8.32
CA GLN A 155 5.04 -14.22 7.54
C GLN A 155 5.47 -13.13 6.55
N SER A 156 5.46 -11.85 6.95
CA SER A 156 5.77 -10.73 6.05
C SER A 156 7.16 -10.83 5.44
N GLU A 157 8.16 -11.26 6.23
CA GLU A 157 9.52 -11.50 5.75
C GLU A 157 9.55 -12.55 4.62
N ILE A 158 8.86 -13.68 4.79
CA ILE A 158 8.78 -14.74 3.78
C ILE A 158 8.04 -14.25 2.53
N ILE A 159 6.94 -13.51 2.72
CA ILE A 159 6.13 -12.99 1.61
C ILE A 159 6.90 -11.98 0.77
N ASP A 160 7.62 -11.06 1.41
CA ASP A 160 8.47 -10.11 0.70
C ASP A 160 9.61 -10.85 -0.03
N ALA A 161 10.27 -11.82 0.62
CA ALA A 161 11.31 -12.62 -0.02
C ALA A 161 10.79 -13.41 -1.24
N GLU A 162 9.61 -14.02 -1.14
CA GLU A 162 8.95 -14.66 -2.28
C GLU A 162 8.64 -13.65 -3.39
N ASN A 163 8.15 -12.47 -3.05
CA ASN A 163 7.86 -11.43 -4.02
C ASN A 163 9.13 -10.91 -4.70
N VAL A 164 10.25 -10.79 -3.98
CA VAL A 164 11.58 -10.50 -4.56
C VAL A 164 11.94 -11.57 -5.59
N LEU A 165 11.81 -12.85 -5.24
CA LEU A 165 12.13 -13.96 -6.16
C LEU A 165 11.23 -13.96 -7.41
N LYS A 166 9.92 -13.72 -7.24
CA LYS A 166 8.97 -13.59 -8.37
C LYS A 166 9.35 -12.40 -9.26
N THR A 167 9.79 -11.30 -8.67
CA THR A 167 10.26 -10.11 -9.39
C THR A 167 11.51 -10.41 -10.23
N ILE A 168 12.50 -11.10 -9.63
CA ILE A 168 13.71 -11.53 -10.34
C ILE A 168 13.36 -12.42 -11.53
N ALA A 169 12.45 -13.38 -11.34
CA ALA A 169 12.02 -14.28 -12.42
C ALA A 169 11.37 -13.52 -13.59
N LEU A 170 10.51 -12.54 -13.29
CA LEU A 170 9.88 -11.70 -14.32
C LEU A 170 10.89 -10.84 -15.07
N ARG A 171 11.81 -10.17 -14.35
CA ARG A 171 12.86 -9.35 -14.97
C ARG A 171 13.81 -10.19 -15.83
N LYS A 172 14.11 -11.42 -15.41
CA LYS A 172 14.89 -12.37 -16.22
C LYS A 172 14.14 -12.84 -17.46
N PHE A 173 12.82 -13.00 -17.37
CA PHE A 173 11.98 -13.43 -18.49
C PHE A 173 11.78 -12.32 -19.53
N ASN A 174 11.45 -11.10 -19.09
CA ASN A 174 11.34 -9.93 -19.95
C ASN A 174 11.49 -8.62 -19.13
N GLN A 175 12.32 -7.71 -19.63
CA GLN A 175 12.53 -6.40 -18.98
C GLN A 175 11.57 -5.31 -19.48
N GLY A 176 10.88 -5.51 -20.61
CA GLY A 176 10.03 -4.50 -21.22
C GLY A 176 8.84 -4.01 -20.37
N PRO A 177 8.03 -4.89 -19.75
CA PRO A 177 6.84 -4.46 -19.02
C PRO A 177 7.17 -3.64 -17.76
N LYS A 178 6.31 -2.65 -17.45
CA LYS A 178 6.41 -1.87 -16.22
C LYS A 178 6.17 -2.76 -15.00
N LEU A 179 6.76 -2.40 -13.87
CA LEU A 179 6.76 -3.25 -12.68
C LEU A 179 6.33 -2.46 -11.44
N TYR A 180 5.18 -2.80 -10.89
CA TYR A 180 4.60 -2.18 -9.70
C TYR A 180 4.59 -3.20 -8.56
N ILE A 181 5.18 -2.84 -7.42
CA ILE A 181 5.42 -3.79 -6.33
C ILE A 181 4.84 -3.27 -5.03
N GLN A 182 4.12 -4.13 -4.33
CA GLN A 182 3.84 -3.96 -2.90
C GLN A 182 4.89 -4.70 -2.08
N CYS A 183 5.51 -3.97 -1.18
CA CYS A 183 6.43 -4.45 -0.18
C CYS A 183 5.78 -4.25 1.19
N ILE A 184 5.92 -5.21 2.10
CA ILE A 184 5.36 -5.06 3.45
C ILE A 184 6.34 -4.28 4.33
N LEU A 185 7.57 -4.77 4.40
CA LEU A 185 8.58 -4.33 5.35
C LEU A 185 9.58 -3.33 4.73
N PRO A 186 9.80 -2.14 5.33
CA PRO A 186 10.70 -1.12 4.78
C PRO A 186 12.14 -1.63 4.58
N GLU A 187 12.63 -2.51 5.45
CA GLU A 187 13.96 -3.12 5.34
C GLU A 187 14.14 -3.95 4.05
N ASN A 188 13.06 -4.48 3.47
CA ASN A 188 13.10 -5.27 2.24
C ASN A 188 13.00 -4.42 0.97
N LYS A 189 12.66 -3.13 1.09
CA LYS A 189 12.47 -2.21 -0.05
C LYS A 189 13.69 -2.15 -0.96
N VAL A 190 14.89 -2.13 -0.38
CA VAL A 190 16.18 -2.10 -1.11
C VAL A 190 16.36 -3.27 -2.08
N HIS A 191 15.84 -4.46 -1.72
CA HIS A 191 15.93 -5.63 -2.60
C HIS A 191 15.09 -5.46 -3.86
N PHE A 192 13.94 -4.79 -3.75
CA PHE A 192 13.11 -4.47 -4.91
C PHE A 192 13.70 -3.33 -5.74
N GLU A 193 14.32 -2.32 -5.14
CA GLU A 193 14.92 -1.18 -5.84
C GLU A 193 15.97 -1.63 -6.88
N SER A 194 16.76 -2.64 -6.54
CA SER A 194 17.76 -3.24 -7.45
C SER A 194 17.18 -3.82 -8.75
N LEU A 195 15.87 -4.05 -8.82
CA LEU A 195 15.17 -4.65 -9.95
C LEU A 195 14.53 -3.61 -10.88
N ASN A 196 14.91 -2.34 -10.71
CA ASN A 196 14.43 -1.17 -11.45
C ASN A 196 12.90 -1.14 -11.62
N PRO A 197 12.09 -1.31 -10.55
CA PRO A 197 10.64 -1.21 -10.67
C PRO A 197 10.22 0.21 -11.07
N GLU A 198 9.00 0.33 -11.57
CA GLU A 198 8.36 1.62 -11.80
C GLU A 198 7.99 2.26 -10.47
N GLN A 199 7.42 1.47 -9.55
CA GLN A 199 7.06 1.95 -8.23
C GLN A 199 7.09 0.82 -7.20
N ILE A 200 7.55 1.15 -5.99
CA ILE A 200 7.45 0.29 -4.80
C ILE A 200 6.58 1.01 -3.78
N ILE A 201 5.51 0.36 -3.34
CA ILE A 201 4.67 0.82 -2.24
C ILE A 201 4.99 -0.05 -1.03
N CYS A 202 5.71 0.52 -0.05
CA CYS A 202 5.93 -0.12 1.24
C CYS A 202 4.73 0.14 2.15
N THR A 203 3.99 -0.91 2.53
CA THR A 203 2.73 -0.73 3.25
C THR A 203 2.94 -0.30 4.70
N ASP A 204 3.97 -0.79 5.39
CA ASP A 204 4.19 -0.41 6.78
C ASP A 204 4.73 1.02 6.89
N GLU A 205 5.66 1.40 5.99
CA GLU A 205 6.14 2.78 5.84
C GLU A 205 4.97 3.75 5.62
N LEU A 206 4.12 3.46 4.62
CA LEU A 206 3.01 4.34 4.25
C LEU A 206 1.94 4.45 5.36
N LYS A 207 1.56 3.33 5.99
CA LYS A 207 0.56 3.32 7.07
C LYS A 207 1.03 4.13 8.28
N LEU A 208 2.28 3.91 8.71
CA LEU A 208 2.85 4.58 9.86
C LEU A 208 3.06 6.07 9.58
N ALA A 209 3.48 6.44 8.36
CA ALA A 209 3.63 7.83 7.96
C ALA A 209 2.27 8.58 7.90
N ILE A 210 1.24 7.98 7.32
CA ILE A 210 -0.11 8.57 7.28
C ILE A 210 -0.66 8.77 8.70
N LEU A 211 -0.43 7.80 9.59
CA LEU A 211 -0.84 7.90 10.98
C LEU A 211 -0.09 9.02 11.71
N ALA A 212 1.22 9.12 11.50
CA ALA A 212 2.04 10.18 12.05
C ALA A 212 1.55 11.57 11.61
N HIS A 213 1.32 11.76 10.32
CA HIS A 213 0.75 13.01 9.80
C HIS A 213 -0.65 13.31 10.36
N SER A 214 -1.44 12.28 10.65
CA SER A 214 -2.75 12.46 11.30
C SER A 214 -2.65 12.96 12.74
N CYS A 215 -1.51 12.76 13.42
CA CYS A 215 -1.23 13.37 14.73
C CYS A 215 -0.86 14.85 14.63
N LEU A 216 -0.33 15.29 13.49
CA LEU A 216 -0.06 16.71 13.22
C LEU A 216 -1.34 17.41 12.77
N THR A 217 -2.08 16.79 11.86
CA THR A 217 -3.29 17.32 11.23
C THR A 217 -4.42 16.29 11.31
N PRO A 218 -5.37 16.43 12.25
CA PRO A 218 -6.52 15.54 12.35
C PRO A 218 -7.28 15.45 11.01
N GLY A 219 -7.67 14.24 10.61
CA GLY A 219 -8.34 14.00 9.33
C GLY A 219 -7.41 13.78 8.13
N PHE A 220 -6.08 13.95 8.28
CA PHE A 220 -5.12 13.76 7.18
C PHE A 220 -5.25 12.39 6.49
N SER A 221 -5.35 11.30 7.27
CA SER A 221 -5.57 9.96 6.71
C SER A 221 -6.84 9.84 5.87
N THR A 222 -7.93 10.50 6.28
CA THR A 222 -9.20 10.52 5.54
C THR A 222 -9.08 11.35 4.28
N LEU A 223 -8.39 12.49 4.35
CA LEU A 223 -8.09 13.32 3.18
C LEU A 223 -7.27 12.55 2.14
N ILE A 224 -6.16 11.94 2.54
CA ILE A 224 -5.33 11.13 1.62
C ILE A 224 -6.12 9.96 1.05
N TYR A 225 -6.94 9.30 1.87
CA TYR A 225 -7.80 8.22 1.39
C TYR A 225 -8.79 8.73 0.33
N GLY A 226 -9.48 9.86 0.57
CA GLY A 226 -10.40 10.45 -0.40
C GLY A 226 -9.71 10.84 -1.70
N LEU A 227 -8.54 11.48 -1.62
CA LEU A 227 -7.78 11.94 -2.79
C LEU A 227 -7.16 10.82 -3.63
N THR A 228 -7.04 9.61 -3.09
CA THR A 228 -6.38 8.46 -3.73
C THR A 228 -7.31 7.30 -4.03
N THR A 229 -8.61 7.44 -3.76
CA THR A 229 -9.61 6.41 -4.05
C THR A 229 -10.76 6.97 -4.87
N SER A 230 -11.29 6.14 -5.77
CA SER A 230 -12.38 6.57 -6.63
C SER A 230 -13.70 6.61 -5.87
N PHE A 231 -14.31 7.79 -5.81
CA PHE A 231 -15.63 7.99 -5.24
C PHE A 231 -16.70 7.91 -6.33
N THR A 232 -17.69 7.02 -6.16
CA THR A 232 -18.68 6.71 -7.20
C THR A 232 -20.04 7.33 -6.90
N PHE A 233 -20.86 7.51 -7.94
CA PHE A 233 -22.22 8.02 -7.79
C PHE A 233 -23.07 7.17 -6.84
N GLU A 234 -22.88 5.85 -6.87
CA GLU A 234 -23.56 4.91 -5.96
C GLU A 234 -23.16 5.15 -4.50
N SER A 235 -21.88 5.40 -4.25
CA SER A 235 -21.40 5.77 -2.91
C SER A 235 -22.03 7.08 -2.43
N ALA A 236 -22.13 8.09 -3.30
CA ALA A 236 -22.83 9.34 -2.99
C ALA A 236 -24.32 9.10 -2.68
N HIS A 237 -25.00 8.28 -3.48
CA HIS A 237 -26.41 7.96 -3.29
C HIS A 237 -26.67 7.23 -1.97
N GLU A 238 -25.82 6.27 -1.60
CA GLU A 238 -25.94 5.55 -0.32
C GLU A 238 -25.72 6.48 0.88
N LEU A 239 -24.79 7.45 0.79
CA LEU A 239 -24.59 8.45 1.85
C LEU A 239 -25.83 9.36 2.00
N ARG A 240 -26.38 9.87 0.89
CA ARG A 240 -27.63 10.65 0.89
C ARG A 240 -28.81 9.86 1.44
N LYS A 241 -28.87 8.56 1.17
CA LYS A 241 -29.93 7.68 1.71
C LYS A 241 -29.82 7.50 3.22
N ARG A 242 -28.60 7.34 3.76
CA ARG A 242 -28.34 7.20 5.20
C ARG A 242 -28.61 8.51 5.96
N GLN A 243 -28.40 9.65 5.33
CA GLN A 243 -28.81 10.93 5.91
C GLN A 243 -30.30 10.91 6.29
N ASN A 244 -31.16 10.44 5.39
CA ASN A 244 -32.60 10.41 5.60
C ASN A 244 -33.03 9.49 6.75
N SER A 245 -32.17 8.56 7.19
CA SER A 245 -32.45 7.69 8.35
C SER A 245 -31.86 8.22 9.66
N ASP A 246 -30.72 8.89 9.62
CA ASP A 246 -29.90 9.17 10.82
C ASP A 246 -29.94 10.64 11.27
N GLY A 247 -30.65 11.52 10.55
CA GLY A 247 -30.89 12.91 10.96
C GLY A 247 -29.66 13.83 10.85
N PHE A 248 -28.69 13.48 10.01
CA PHE A 248 -27.52 14.32 9.74
C PHE A 248 -27.88 15.59 8.96
N ASP A 249 -27.11 16.66 9.18
CA ASP A 249 -27.21 17.90 8.40
C ASP A 249 -26.92 17.63 6.91
N THR A 250 -27.85 18.05 6.05
CA THR A 250 -27.77 17.90 4.58
C THR A 250 -26.54 18.56 4.03
N ASN A 251 -26.22 19.76 4.52
CA ASN A 251 -25.12 20.55 3.98
C ASN A 251 -23.77 19.87 4.27
N ALA A 252 -23.59 19.36 5.49
CA ALA A 252 -22.37 18.65 5.88
C ALA A 252 -22.12 17.37 5.05
N ILE A 253 -23.17 16.64 4.69
CA ILE A 253 -23.03 15.43 3.87
C ILE A 253 -22.73 15.79 2.41
N GLU A 254 -23.38 16.80 1.86
CA GLU A 254 -23.07 17.26 0.49
C GLU A 254 -21.64 17.84 0.40
N ASP A 255 -21.18 18.56 1.42
CA ASP A 255 -19.78 19.03 1.50
C ASP A 255 -18.80 17.85 1.55
N TYR A 256 -19.12 16.82 2.35
CA TYR A 256 -18.31 15.61 2.43
C TYR A 256 -18.28 14.83 1.10
N ILE A 257 -19.44 14.68 0.44
CA ILE A 257 -19.57 14.07 -0.89
C ILE A 257 -18.74 14.84 -1.91
N THR A 258 -18.82 16.18 -1.87
CA THR A 258 -18.06 17.07 -2.75
C THR A 258 -16.56 16.91 -2.53
N GLY A 259 -16.11 16.86 -1.26
CA GLY A 259 -14.70 16.62 -0.93
C GLY A 259 -14.20 15.24 -1.37
N MET A 260 -15.01 14.19 -1.16
CA MET A 260 -14.68 12.82 -1.57
C MET A 260 -14.68 12.64 -3.09
N SER A 261 -15.39 13.49 -3.84
CA SER A 261 -15.37 13.47 -5.31
C SER A 261 -14.08 14.04 -5.91
N GLN A 262 -13.21 14.66 -5.10
CA GLN A 262 -11.93 15.21 -5.56
C GLN A 262 -10.87 14.11 -5.63
N SER A 263 -9.94 14.23 -6.57
CA SER A 263 -8.80 13.30 -6.71
C SER A 263 -7.55 14.01 -7.20
N ILE A 264 -6.40 13.38 -6.98
CA ILE A 264 -5.11 13.88 -7.47
C ILE A 264 -4.91 13.48 -8.94
N TYR A 265 -4.58 14.46 -9.77
CA TYR A 265 -4.23 14.27 -11.17
C TYR A 265 -2.89 14.92 -11.49
N THR A 266 -2.26 14.46 -12.57
CA THR A 266 -1.06 15.06 -13.16
C THR A 266 -1.42 15.66 -14.50
N THR A 267 -0.93 16.87 -14.78
CA THR A 267 -1.18 17.58 -16.04
C THR A 267 0.06 18.38 -16.43
N THR A 268 0.27 18.62 -17.72
CA THR A 268 1.32 19.53 -18.18
C THR A 268 0.82 20.95 -18.02
N LEU A 269 1.61 21.85 -17.45
CA LEU A 269 1.25 23.27 -17.36
C LEU A 269 1.29 23.90 -18.76
N SER A 270 0.32 24.75 -19.09
CA SER A 270 0.32 25.52 -20.34
C SER A 270 1.50 26.51 -20.41
N GLU A 271 2.03 26.75 -21.61
CA GLU A 271 3.01 27.80 -21.90
C GLU A 271 2.54 29.20 -21.48
N TYR A 272 1.22 29.43 -21.37
CA TYR A 272 0.64 30.66 -20.85
C TYR A 272 1.14 31.02 -19.44
N PHE A 273 1.50 30.01 -18.64
CA PHE A 273 2.01 30.20 -17.29
C PHE A 273 3.52 30.47 -17.23
N SER A 274 4.21 30.43 -18.37
CA SER A 274 5.65 30.72 -18.44
C SER A 274 5.96 32.12 -17.90
N GLY A 275 6.96 32.20 -17.02
CA GLY A 275 7.40 33.43 -16.37
C GLY A 275 6.54 33.87 -15.18
N ARG A 276 5.47 33.15 -14.83
CA ARG A 276 4.66 33.42 -13.63
C ARG A 276 5.16 32.63 -12.43
N THR A 277 4.92 33.13 -11.22
CA THR A 277 5.23 32.39 -10.00
C THR A 277 4.22 31.27 -9.76
N PHE A 278 4.63 30.20 -9.07
CA PHE A 278 3.76 29.09 -8.70
C PHE A 278 2.50 29.58 -7.99
N LEU A 279 2.63 30.55 -7.08
CA LEU A 279 1.50 31.11 -6.35
C LEU A 279 0.50 31.80 -7.29
N GLU A 280 0.98 32.61 -8.24
CA GLU A 280 0.12 33.26 -9.24
C GLU A 280 -0.60 32.24 -10.11
N VAL A 281 0.08 31.16 -10.51
CA VAL A 281 -0.51 30.07 -11.29
C VAL A 281 -1.57 29.35 -10.47
N ALA A 282 -1.28 29.02 -9.21
CA ALA A 282 -2.21 28.34 -8.32
C ALA A 282 -3.49 29.17 -8.08
N VAL A 283 -3.36 30.47 -7.80
CA VAL A 283 -4.50 31.39 -7.68
C VAL A 283 -5.30 31.43 -8.97
N ARG A 284 -4.61 31.54 -10.12
CA ARG A 284 -5.29 31.67 -11.40
C ARG A 284 -6.08 30.43 -11.77
N LEU A 285 -5.51 29.24 -11.56
CA LEU A 285 -6.17 27.95 -11.82
C LEU A 285 -7.36 27.72 -10.87
N TYR A 286 -7.24 28.14 -9.62
CA TYR A 286 -8.35 28.06 -8.67
C TYR A 286 -9.51 28.98 -9.08
N ASP A 287 -9.21 30.22 -9.48
CA ASP A 287 -10.23 31.18 -9.88
C ASP A 287 -10.90 30.81 -11.21
N SER A 288 -10.14 30.34 -12.20
CA SER A 288 -10.65 30.05 -13.55
C SER A 288 -11.25 28.67 -13.74
N LEU A 289 -10.72 27.65 -13.05
CA LEU A 289 -11.09 26.24 -13.24
C LEU A 289 -11.57 25.56 -11.94
N GLY A 290 -11.39 26.19 -10.78
CA GLY A 290 -11.70 25.56 -9.48
C GLY A 290 -10.72 24.46 -9.08
N ILE A 291 -9.52 24.46 -9.67
CA ILE A 291 -8.49 23.43 -9.46
C ILE A 291 -7.49 23.90 -8.39
N VAL A 292 -7.07 22.97 -7.52
CA VAL A 292 -6.01 23.24 -6.55
C VAL A 292 -4.68 22.68 -7.07
N LEU A 293 -3.80 23.55 -7.56
CA LEU A 293 -2.41 23.20 -7.85
C LEU A 293 -1.62 23.16 -6.53
N PHE A 294 -1.03 22.01 -6.20
CA PHE A 294 -0.34 21.83 -4.92
C PHE A 294 1.13 21.42 -5.04
N ALA A 295 1.57 20.93 -6.20
CA ALA A 295 2.97 20.62 -6.44
C ALA A 295 3.32 20.75 -7.93
N ILE A 296 4.62 20.82 -8.22
CA ILE A 296 5.19 20.85 -9.56
C ILE A 296 6.35 19.85 -9.67
N GLY A 297 6.41 19.12 -10.77
CA GLY A 297 7.44 18.15 -11.11
C GLY A 297 8.42 18.76 -12.11
N ILE A 298 9.66 18.94 -11.68
CA ILE A 298 10.72 19.54 -12.48
C ILE A 298 11.68 18.45 -12.92
N PRO A 299 11.99 18.31 -14.23
CA PRO A 299 13.00 17.36 -14.67
C PRO A 299 14.33 17.65 -13.98
N LYS A 300 14.93 16.65 -13.33
CA LYS A 300 16.31 16.71 -12.84
C LYS A 300 17.20 16.83 -14.06
N GLN A 301 17.85 17.98 -14.24
CA GLN A 301 18.95 18.09 -15.19
C GLN A 301 19.99 17.02 -14.84
N ARG A 302 20.38 16.19 -15.80
CA ARG A 302 21.50 15.25 -15.64
C ARG A 302 22.74 16.07 -15.31
N SER A 303 23.13 16.12 -14.03
CA SER A 303 24.46 16.59 -13.67
C SER A 303 25.45 15.59 -14.25
N ILE A 304 26.24 16.00 -15.25
CA ILE A 304 27.45 15.29 -15.68
C ILE A 304 28.47 15.44 -14.54
N GLY A 305 28.27 14.67 -13.48
CA GLY A 305 29.18 14.57 -12.34
C GLY A 305 30.18 13.46 -12.62
N ARG A 306 31.37 13.83 -13.12
CA ARG A 306 32.56 12.97 -13.06
C ARG A 306 32.85 12.70 -11.58
N TYR A 307 32.43 11.57 -11.02
CA TYR A 307 33.14 10.82 -9.97
C TYR A 307 32.41 9.49 -9.71
N ALA A 308 33.22 8.43 -9.53
CA ALA A 308 32.90 7.03 -9.25
C ALA A 308 32.44 6.19 -10.47
N GLY A 309 33.41 5.48 -11.06
CA GLY A 309 33.23 4.62 -12.20
C GLY A 309 32.51 3.32 -11.88
N TRP A 310 31.44 3.06 -12.63
CA TRP A 310 31.00 1.74 -13.08
C TRP A 310 30.45 1.96 -14.49
N SER A 311 31.10 1.41 -15.51
CA SER A 311 30.64 1.50 -16.90
C SER A 311 29.45 0.57 -17.09
N TYR A 312 28.32 1.12 -17.55
CA TYR A 312 27.28 0.34 -18.22
C TYR A 312 27.12 0.90 -19.63
N ASP A 313 26.97 -0.02 -20.58
CA ASP A 313 26.94 0.20 -22.03
C ASP A 313 26.01 1.36 -22.44
N GLN A 314 26.57 2.30 -23.18
CA GLN A 314 25.81 3.27 -23.97
C GLN A 314 25.33 2.55 -25.23
N ASN A 315 24.06 2.15 -25.28
CA ASN A 315 23.29 1.93 -26.52
C ASN A 315 21.82 1.60 -26.19
N SER A 316 21.10 2.55 -25.62
CA SER A 316 19.63 2.54 -25.66
C SER A 316 19.16 3.94 -26.04
N GLU A 317 18.80 4.06 -27.32
CA GLU A 317 18.15 5.22 -27.91
C GLU A 317 16.85 5.54 -27.15
N GLU A 318 16.69 6.82 -26.83
CA GLU A 318 15.40 7.54 -26.75
C GLU A 318 14.22 6.83 -26.05
N GLU A 319 14.27 6.72 -24.72
CA GLU A 319 13.07 6.86 -23.89
C GLU A 319 13.33 7.95 -22.85
N GLU A 320 12.54 9.02 -22.89
CA GLU A 320 12.47 10.04 -21.84
C GLU A 320 12.31 9.35 -20.49
N ASP A 321 13.37 9.38 -19.70
CA ASP A 321 13.47 8.73 -18.40
C ASP A 321 12.56 9.49 -17.41
N THR A 322 11.26 9.17 -17.42
CA THR A 322 10.21 9.78 -16.59
C THR A 322 10.45 9.65 -15.09
N LYS A 323 11.54 8.99 -14.68
CA LYS A 323 11.94 8.76 -13.28
C LYS A 323 12.78 9.90 -12.69
N ASN A 324 13.18 10.86 -13.50
CA ASN A 324 14.04 11.96 -13.06
C ASN A 324 13.26 13.26 -12.90
N TYR A 325 12.18 13.28 -12.10
CA TYR A 325 11.57 14.53 -11.67
C TYR A 325 11.85 14.78 -10.18
N MET A 326 12.13 16.03 -9.85
CA MET A 326 12.07 16.54 -8.48
C MET A 326 10.68 17.15 -8.29
N VAL A 327 9.89 16.57 -7.39
CA VAL A 327 8.58 17.11 -7.02
C VAL A 327 8.77 18.14 -5.92
N LEU A 328 8.41 19.39 -6.22
CA LEU A 328 8.36 20.47 -5.25
C LEU A 328 6.90 20.68 -4.82
N ILE A 329 6.63 20.53 -3.52
CA ILE A 329 5.30 20.75 -2.93
C ILE A 329 5.21 22.21 -2.50
N ASN A 330 4.19 22.92 -3.01
CA ASN A 330 3.92 24.34 -2.76
C ASN A 330 5.15 25.28 -2.85
N PRO A 331 5.91 25.28 -3.97
CA PRO A 331 7.09 26.14 -4.09
C PRO A 331 6.69 27.57 -4.49
N GLY A 332 6.19 28.36 -3.54
CA GLY A 332 5.55 29.66 -3.78
C GLY A 332 6.27 30.58 -4.77
N ASP A 333 7.58 30.76 -4.61
CA ASP A 333 8.40 31.69 -5.42
C ASP A 333 8.96 31.05 -6.71
N TYR A 334 8.69 29.78 -6.97
CA TYR A 334 9.17 29.11 -8.17
C TYR A 334 8.55 29.74 -9.42
N THR A 335 9.38 30.14 -10.38
CA THR A 335 8.91 30.66 -11.67
C THR A 335 8.70 29.51 -12.64
N VAL A 336 7.45 29.33 -13.09
CA VAL A 336 7.01 28.30 -14.02
C VAL A 336 7.54 28.58 -15.43
N LYS A 337 7.92 27.54 -16.16
CA LYS A 337 8.43 27.61 -17.53
C LYS A 337 7.38 27.23 -18.57
N GLY A 338 6.34 26.50 -18.18
CA GLY A 338 5.18 26.17 -19.02
C GLY A 338 5.27 24.81 -19.71
N ASP A 339 6.18 23.93 -19.28
CA ASP A 339 6.31 22.54 -19.73
C ASP A 339 6.39 21.55 -18.56
N GLU A 340 6.35 22.05 -17.33
CA GLU A 340 6.47 21.24 -16.13
C GLU A 340 5.19 20.45 -15.84
N ILE A 341 5.34 19.36 -15.08
CA ILE A 341 4.23 18.54 -14.62
C ILE A 341 3.59 19.21 -13.41
N GLY A 342 2.37 19.71 -13.53
CA GLY A 342 1.53 20.15 -12.41
C GLY A 342 0.85 18.96 -11.73
N PHE A 343 0.87 18.95 -10.39
CA PHE A 343 0.06 18.05 -9.57
C PHE A 343 -1.13 18.82 -9.01
N VAL A 344 -2.31 18.38 -9.39
CA VAL A 344 -3.56 19.12 -9.13
C VAL A 344 -4.59 18.26 -8.42
N ILE A 345 -5.44 18.90 -7.62
CA ILE A 345 -6.67 18.30 -7.08
C ILE A 345 -7.84 18.86 -7.89
N ALA A 346 -8.63 17.97 -8.48
CA ALA A 346 -9.80 18.30 -9.27
C ALA A 346 -10.89 17.23 -9.10
N SER A 347 -12.12 17.54 -9.50
CA SER A 347 -13.24 16.58 -9.43
C SER A 347 -13.21 15.54 -10.57
N HIS A 348 -12.58 15.86 -11.70
CA HIS A 348 -12.50 14.98 -12.88
C HIS A 348 -11.18 15.17 -13.63
N SER A 349 -10.73 14.12 -14.31
CA SER A 349 -9.51 14.17 -15.14
C SER A 349 -9.62 15.20 -16.27
N SER A 350 -10.78 15.35 -16.90
CA SER A 350 -11.01 16.32 -17.98
C SER A 350 -10.75 17.77 -17.55
N ILE A 351 -11.10 18.11 -16.31
CA ILE A 351 -10.84 19.45 -15.76
C ILE A 351 -9.33 19.64 -15.53
N ALA A 352 -8.61 18.58 -15.11
CA ALA A 352 -7.15 18.63 -15.00
C ALA A 352 -6.47 18.74 -16.38
N ASP A 353 -7.04 18.12 -17.42
CA ASP A 353 -6.52 18.20 -18.79
C ASP A 353 -6.64 19.63 -19.36
N ASP A 354 -7.67 20.38 -18.98
CA ASP A 354 -7.86 21.80 -19.38
C ASP A 354 -6.70 22.71 -18.94
N VAL A 355 -5.90 22.33 -17.94
CA VAL A 355 -4.71 23.08 -17.49
C VAL A 355 -3.65 23.16 -18.60
N SER A 356 -3.50 22.10 -19.39
CA SER A 356 -2.51 22.02 -20.47
C SER A 356 -2.85 22.89 -21.67
N SER A 357 -4.14 23.17 -21.89
CA SER A 357 -4.65 23.99 -23.00
C SER A 357 -5.13 25.37 -22.55
N TYR A 358 -4.74 25.80 -21.35
CA TYR A 358 -5.23 27.04 -20.78
C TYR A 358 -4.65 28.29 -21.47
N GLU A 359 -5.54 29.19 -21.93
CA GLU A 359 -5.18 30.43 -22.66
C GLU A 359 -5.64 31.73 -21.97
N GLY A 360 -6.05 31.69 -20.70
CA GLY A 360 -6.37 32.90 -19.92
C GLY A 360 -7.87 33.26 -19.77
N GLY A 361 -8.79 32.44 -20.27
CA GLY A 361 -10.25 32.64 -20.10
C GLY A 361 -10.78 32.26 -18.70
N ASN A 362 -11.95 32.77 -18.31
CA ASN A 362 -12.64 32.38 -17.07
C ASN A 362 -13.73 31.33 -17.39
N GLN A 363 -13.40 30.05 -17.27
CA GLN A 363 -14.27 28.95 -17.73
C GLN A 363 -15.16 28.36 -16.61
N ARG A 364 -15.02 28.86 -15.38
CA ARG A 364 -15.67 28.35 -14.17
C ARG A 364 -17.20 28.39 -14.22
N ASN A 365 -17.77 29.49 -14.74
CA ASN A 365 -19.21 29.73 -14.68
C ASN A 365 -20.01 29.04 -15.81
N GLU A 366 -19.38 28.73 -16.94
CA GLU A 366 -20.06 28.12 -18.08
C GLU A 366 -20.33 26.61 -17.87
N ARG A 367 -19.58 25.94 -16.99
CA ARG A 367 -19.57 24.47 -16.87
C ARG A 367 -20.07 23.88 -15.55
N GLN A 368 -20.24 24.65 -14.47
CA GLN A 368 -20.98 24.14 -13.29
C GLN A 368 -22.42 23.70 -13.64
N ALA A 369 -22.97 24.15 -14.78
CA ALA A 369 -24.24 23.69 -15.33
C ALA A 369 -24.18 22.40 -16.17
N GLN A 370 -22.99 21.87 -16.52
CA GLN A 370 -22.80 20.73 -17.43
C GLN A 370 -22.18 19.47 -16.80
N VAL A 371 -21.77 19.51 -15.53
CA VAL A 371 -21.26 18.31 -14.84
C VAL A 371 -22.43 17.37 -14.53
N GLN A 372 -22.79 16.50 -15.48
CA GLN A 372 -23.62 15.34 -15.18
C GLN A 372 -22.76 14.35 -14.39
N PRO A 373 -23.25 13.81 -13.25
CA PRO A 373 -22.56 12.72 -12.59
C PRO A 373 -22.48 11.55 -13.58
N GLU A 374 -21.26 11.19 -13.99
CA GLU A 374 -21.04 10.04 -14.85
C GLU A 374 -21.62 8.80 -14.16
N ARG A 375 -22.66 8.22 -14.76
CA ARG A 375 -23.09 6.87 -14.40
C ARG A 375 -21.96 5.94 -14.79
N GLN A 376 -21.37 5.26 -13.81
CA GLN A 376 -20.46 4.16 -14.11
C GLN A 376 -21.23 3.16 -14.99
N PRO A 377 -20.82 2.95 -16.25
CA PRO A 377 -21.45 1.93 -17.04
C PRO A 377 -21.04 0.59 -16.42
N LEU A 378 -22.04 -0.11 -15.88
CA LEU A 378 -21.97 -1.52 -15.49
C LEU A 378 -21.17 -1.82 -14.22
N LEU A 379 -21.45 -1.16 -13.10
CA LEU A 379 -21.19 -1.76 -11.78
C LEU A 379 -22.51 -1.76 -11.01
N SER A 380 -23.25 -2.87 -11.09
CA SER A 380 -24.51 -3.01 -10.35
C SER A 380 -24.29 -2.81 -8.86
N ALA A 381 -25.26 -2.17 -8.20
CA ALA A 381 -25.29 -1.87 -6.76
C ALA A 381 -25.00 -3.09 -5.85
N ASP A 382 -25.11 -4.31 -6.36
CA ASP A 382 -24.85 -5.54 -5.62
C ASP A 382 -23.36 -5.85 -5.41
N VAL A 383 -22.45 -5.25 -6.20
CA VAL A 383 -21.01 -5.40 -5.97
C VAL A 383 -20.60 -4.75 -4.65
N LEU A 384 -21.39 -3.84 -4.07
CA LEU A 384 -21.06 -3.12 -2.83
C LEU A 384 -21.49 -3.84 -1.54
N LYS A 385 -22.30 -4.90 -1.60
CA LYS A 385 -22.74 -5.63 -0.41
C LYS A 385 -21.72 -6.68 0.00
N ASN A 386 -21.38 -6.76 1.30
CA ASN A 386 -20.76 -7.97 1.83
C ASN A 386 -21.78 -9.13 1.76
N ASN A 387 -21.31 -10.39 1.78
CA ASN A 387 -22.15 -11.62 1.78
C ASN A 387 -23.20 -11.72 2.93
N SER A 388 -23.32 -10.68 3.76
CA SER A 388 -24.30 -10.54 4.85
C SER A 388 -25.20 -9.31 4.70
N GLY A 389 -25.24 -8.67 3.52
CA GLY A 389 -26.14 -7.56 3.19
C GLY A 389 -25.81 -6.22 3.86
N GLY A 390 -24.68 -6.13 4.59
CA GLY A 390 -24.27 -4.92 5.29
C GLY A 390 -23.16 -4.14 4.59
N GLY A 391 -23.20 -2.82 4.71
CA GLY A 391 -22.16 -1.91 4.23
C GLY A 391 -20.88 -1.96 5.08
N TYR A 392 -19.79 -1.39 4.59
CA TYR A 392 -18.46 -1.39 5.25
C TYR A 392 -18.44 -0.70 6.63
N PHE A 393 -19.53 -0.04 7.03
CA PHE A 393 -19.71 0.69 8.30
C PHE A 393 -20.80 0.10 9.21
N ASP A 394 -21.28 -1.12 8.95
CA ASP A 394 -22.31 -1.73 9.80
C ASP A 394 -21.71 -2.22 11.13
N ILE A 395 -21.72 -1.36 12.15
CA ILE A 395 -21.62 -1.80 13.54
C ILE A 395 -22.99 -2.38 13.92
N LYS A 396 -23.16 -3.69 13.75
CA LYS A 396 -24.33 -4.39 14.29
C LYS A 396 -24.31 -4.33 15.83
N LYS A 397 -25.09 -3.43 16.41
CA LYS A 397 -25.58 -3.56 17.80
C LYS A 397 -26.41 -4.83 17.89
N LYS A 398 -25.91 -5.87 18.54
CA LYS A 398 -26.75 -7.00 19.00
C LYS A 398 -27.21 -6.70 20.43
N GLY A 399 -28.51 -6.49 20.61
CA GLY A 399 -29.18 -6.65 21.90
C GLY A 399 -29.31 -8.14 22.25
N GLY A 400 -29.18 -8.49 23.53
CA GLY A 400 -29.35 -9.85 24.07
C GLY A 400 -30.81 -10.22 24.35
N PRO A 401 -31.11 -11.19 25.25
CA PRO A 401 -30.26 -12.25 25.78
C PRO A 401 -30.81 -13.67 25.46
N SER A 402 -29.95 -14.68 25.49
CA SER A 402 -30.38 -16.08 25.68
C SER A 402 -29.35 -16.85 26.51
N THR A 403 -29.75 -17.12 27.75
CA THR A 403 -29.35 -18.21 28.68
C THR A 403 -29.06 -19.53 27.94
N THR A 404 -28.10 -20.42 28.25
CA THR A 404 -27.29 -20.88 29.42
C THR A 404 -26.30 -21.97 28.87
N PRO A 405 -25.48 -22.70 29.66
CA PRO A 405 -24.46 -22.28 30.62
C PRO A 405 -23.07 -22.96 30.39
N ASP A 406 -22.06 -22.42 31.07
CA ASP A 406 -20.85 -23.05 31.61
C ASP A 406 -19.79 -23.73 30.72
N ALA A 407 -18.64 -23.06 30.62
CA ALA A 407 -17.35 -23.65 31.01
C ALA A 407 -16.51 -22.54 31.68
N GLN A 408 -16.58 -22.50 33.00
CA GLN A 408 -15.73 -21.68 33.86
C GLN A 408 -14.29 -22.18 33.76
N LEU A 409 -13.37 -21.32 33.30
CA LEU A 409 -11.96 -21.44 33.61
C LEU A 409 -11.66 -20.40 34.69
N GLU A 410 -11.70 -20.87 35.93
CA GLU A 410 -11.22 -20.21 37.14
C GLU A 410 -9.82 -19.63 36.92
N TYR A 411 -9.68 -18.32 37.15
CA TYR A 411 -8.37 -17.69 37.38
C TYR A 411 -8.02 -17.88 38.86
N PRO A 412 -6.84 -18.43 39.20
CA PRO A 412 -6.45 -18.58 40.58
C PRO A 412 -6.19 -17.22 41.23
N HIS A 413 -6.59 -17.15 42.49
CA HIS A 413 -6.43 -16.05 43.42
C HIS A 413 -4.99 -15.52 43.52
N ARG A 414 -4.94 -14.20 43.72
CA ARG A 414 -3.92 -13.37 44.35
C ARG A 414 -2.95 -14.12 45.28
N PRO A 415 -1.67 -13.72 45.29
CA PRO A 415 -0.97 -13.49 46.55
C PRO A 415 -0.63 -12.01 46.73
N ASP A 416 -0.73 -11.59 47.98
CA ASP A 416 -0.40 -10.27 48.46
C ASP A 416 1.10 -9.94 48.35
N SER A 417 1.33 -8.64 48.21
CA SER A 417 2.55 -7.85 48.38
C SER A 417 3.84 -8.54 48.87
N SER A 418 4.92 -8.40 48.11
CA SER A 418 6.12 -7.67 48.56
C SER A 418 7.16 -7.50 47.42
N THR A 419 7.69 -6.28 47.34
CA THR A 419 8.95 -5.87 46.69
C THR A 419 9.18 -6.19 45.21
N MET A 420 8.37 -5.59 44.31
CA MET A 420 8.80 -5.39 42.92
C MET A 420 9.80 -4.24 42.82
N ARG A 421 11.04 -4.60 42.50
CA ARG A 421 12.19 -3.73 42.24
C ARG A 421 11.89 -2.78 41.07
N ARG A 422 11.96 -1.47 41.35
CA ARG A 422 11.76 -0.35 40.39
C ARG A 422 12.82 -0.36 39.28
N HIS A 423 12.47 -0.72 38.04
CA HIS A 423 13.20 -0.33 36.82
C HIS A 423 12.29 -0.46 35.58
N ARG A 424 12.29 0.40 34.54
CA ARG A 424 12.91 1.70 34.25
C ARG A 424 12.25 2.15 32.91
N ALA A 425 11.69 3.35 32.82
CA ALA A 425 11.39 4.02 31.55
C ALA A 425 12.70 4.31 30.81
N MET A 426 12.67 4.39 29.47
CA MET A 426 13.83 4.76 28.65
C MET A 426 13.56 6.10 27.95
N SER A 427 14.60 6.92 27.75
CA SER A 427 14.51 8.19 27.03
C SER A 427 15.71 8.35 26.09
N THR A 428 15.53 9.15 25.04
CA THR A 428 16.62 9.60 24.18
C THR A 428 17.47 10.67 24.88
N PRO A 429 18.76 10.82 24.54
CA PRO A 429 19.57 11.96 25.00
C PRO A 429 18.99 13.29 24.52
N ASP A 430 19.03 14.33 25.36
CA ASP A 430 18.69 15.71 24.95
C ASP A 430 19.89 16.36 24.27
N GLN A 431 19.82 16.63 22.96
CA GLN A 431 20.84 17.42 22.26
C GLN A 431 20.62 18.94 22.45
N ARG A 432 20.61 19.41 23.70
CA ARG A 432 20.71 20.85 23.99
C ARG A 432 22.13 21.18 24.45
N ASN A 433 22.80 22.01 23.65
CA ASN A 433 24.09 22.62 23.98
C ASN A 433 23.97 23.50 25.23
N ASP A 434 24.43 23.01 26.37
CA ASP A 434 24.71 23.84 27.54
C ASP A 434 26.16 24.33 27.51
N HIS A 435 26.36 25.51 26.92
CA HIS A 435 27.54 26.34 27.17
C HIS A 435 27.09 27.72 27.67
N GLN A 436 26.81 27.79 28.98
CA GLN A 436 26.87 29.03 29.73
C GLN A 436 27.64 28.79 31.04
N ALA A 437 28.92 29.16 31.05
CA ALA A 437 29.60 29.60 32.25
C ALA A 437 30.84 30.44 31.88
N HIS A 438 30.76 31.72 32.25
CA HIS A 438 31.85 32.64 32.59
C HIS A 438 32.98 32.88 31.59
N HIS A 439 33.05 34.09 31.04
CA HIS A 439 34.28 34.90 31.13
C HIS A 439 34.00 36.39 30.88
N SER A 440 34.42 37.20 31.85
CA SER A 440 34.52 38.66 31.81
C SER A 440 35.64 39.14 30.87
N SER A 441 35.34 40.23 30.18
CA SER A 441 36.16 41.14 29.36
C SER A 441 37.70 41.09 29.49
N HIS A 442 38.39 41.03 28.35
CA HIS A 442 39.51 41.94 28.02
C HIS A 442 39.77 42.04 26.50
N HIS A 443 40.13 43.26 26.07
CA HIS A 443 40.45 43.75 24.73
C HIS A 443 41.58 43.00 23.99
N SER A 444 41.51 42.87 22.65
CA SER A 444 42.30 43.66 21.66
C SER A 444 42.40 43.05 20.25
N SER A 445 42.33 43.95 19.24
CA SER A 445 42.87 43.94 17.85
C SER A 445 42.43 42.93 16.76
N HIS A 446 41.81 43.51 15.72
CA HIS A 446 41.72 43.14 14.28
C HIS A 446 43.07 42.82 13.57
N PRO A 447 43.10 42.46 12.27
CA PRO A 447 42.24 41.59 11.45
C PRO A 447 43.09 40.64 10.52
N SER A 448 42.46 39.71 9.77
CA SER A 448 42.68 39.51 8.31
C SER A 448 42.46 38.07 7.77
N HIS A 449 41.88 38.06 6.55
CA HIS A 449 42.00 37.14 5.42
C HIS A 449 41.46 35.68 5.45
N HIS A 450 40.46 35.48 4.57
CA HIS A 450 40.07 34.32 3.75
C HIS A 450 40.21 32.88 4.28
N PRO A 451 39.15 32.04 4.16
CA PRO A 451 39.21 30.63 4.53
C PRO A 451 39.72 29.77 3.36
N PRO A 452 40.65 28.83 3.61
CA PRO A 452 40.71 27.58 2.87
C PRO A 452 40.01 26.47 3.67
N HIS A 453 39.26 25.63 2.96
CA HIS A 453 38.77 24.34 3.44
C HIS A 453 39.90 23.52 4.11
N PRO A 454 39.56 22.68 5.11
CA PRO A 454 40.27 21.43 5.24
C PRO A 454 39.33 20.21 5.32
N SER A 455 39.60 19.30 4.40
CA SER A 455 39.57 17.85 4.54
C SER A 455 39.82 17.35 5.97
N TYR A 456 38.95 16.46 6.45
CA TYR A 456 39.23 15.67 7.66
C TYR A 456 39.82 14.32 7.29
N THR A 457 41.12 14.20 7.53
CA THR A 457 41.86 12.95 7.73
C THR A 457 41.40 12.33 9.06
N ILE A 458 41.12 11.02 9.06
CA ILE A 458 40.74 10.26 10.26
C ILE A 458 42.02 9.84 10.98
N ASP A 459 42.23 10.34 12.20
CA ASP A 459 43.25 9.81 13.12
C ASP A 459 42.74 8.52 13.80
N PRO A 460 43.44 7.38 13.68
CA PRO A 460 43.05 6.13 14.31
C PRO A 460 43.65 6.04 15.72
N ALA A 461 43.22 6.91 16.62
CA ALA A 461 43.59 6.85 18.04
C ALA A 461 42.53 7.51 18.93
N SER A 462 41.28 7.05 18.84
CA SER A 462 40.22 7.37 19.82
C SER A 462 39.18 6.23 19.85
N THR A 463 39.67 5.00 19.94
CA THR A 463 38.83 3.80 20.08
C THR A 463 38.45 3.63 21.55
N THR A 464 37.40 4.31 22.01
CA THR A 464 36.55 3.93 23.17
C THR A 464 35.41 4.93 23.39
N LEU A 465 34.47 5.03 22.45
CA LEU A 465 33.10 5.46 22.80
C LEU A 465 32.35 4.24 23.31
N ALA A 466 32.46 4.02 24.62
CA ALA A 466 31.65 3.05 25.33
C ALA A 466 30.17 3.35 25.12
N ASN A 467 29.41 2.31 24.77
CA ASN A 467 27.96 2.29 24.81
C ASN A 467 27.46 2.75 26.19
N ILE A 468 26.99 3.99 26.31
CA ILE A 468 26.26 4.44 27.48
C ILE A 468 24.77 4.42 27.14
N VAL A 469 24.16 3.25 27.35
CA VAL A 469 22.72 3.19 27.64
C VAL A 469 22.59 3.77 29.05
N HIS A 470 22.17 5.03 29.16
CA HIS A 470 21.78 5.56 30.46
C HIS A 470 20.48 4.88 30.89
N GLU A 471 20.62 3.80 31.66
CA GLU A 471 19.57 3.38 32.56
C GLU A 471 19.42 4.46 33.65
N ILE A 472 18.62 5.49 33.36
CA ILE A 472 18.35 6.59 34.30
C ILE A 472 17.83 5.96 35.60
N GLU A 473 18.45 6.31 36.71
CA GLU A 473 18.16 5.69 38.00
C GLU A 473 16.74 5.98 38.49
N HIS A 474 16.11 7.10 38.10
CA HIS A 474 14.72 7.46 38.44
C HIS A 474 13.93 7.98 37.21
N PRO A 475 13.48 7.12 36.29
CA PRO A 475 12.93 7.54 35.00
C PRO A 475 11.44 7.94 35.02
N ASN A 476 10.73 7.75 36.14
CA ASN A 476 9.36 8.27 36.27
C ASN A 476 9.34 9.81 36.28
N SER A 477 10.38 10.49 36.80
CA SER A 477 10.36 11.95 36.97
C SER A 477 10.38 12.73 35.65
N VAL A 478 11.05 12.22 34.62
CA VAL A 478 11.13 12.92 33.31
C VAL A 478 9.80 12.81 32.59
N VAL A 479 9.23 11.60 32.51
CA VAL A 479 7.90 11.39 31.92
C VAL A 479 6.86 12.23 32.66
N ASP A 480 6.96 12.32 33.99
CA ASP A 480 6.04 13.09 34.84
C ASP A 480 5.98 14.60 34.54
N THR A 481 6.93 15.15 33.79
CA THR A 481 6.91 16.56 33.37
C THR A 481 6.44 16.77 31.93
N ILE A 482 6.27 15.69 31.15
CA ILE A 482 5.87 15.76 29.74
C ILE A 482 4.39 16.18 29.62
N ILE A 483 4.14 17.17 28.77
CA ILE A 483 2.81 17.68 28.39
C ILE A 483 2.76 17.96 26.89
N GLY A 484 1.57 17.85 26.29
CA GLY A 484 1.35 18.13 24.87
C GLY A 484 2.04 17.12 23.94
N HIS A 485 2.30 15.90 24.41
CA HIS A 485 2.98 14.83 23.68
C HIS A 485 2.03 13.99 22.83
N ILE A 486 2.60 13.19 21.94
CA ILE A 486 1.90 12.08 21.28
C ILE A 486 2.09 10.84 22.15
N LEU A 487 0.98 10.21 22.54
CA LEU A 487 0.99 8.93 23.25
C LEU A 487 0.74 7.79 22.26
N ILE A 488 1.71 6.90 22.11
CA ILE A 488 1.54 5.64 21.37
C ILE A 488 1.15 4.55 22.37
N CYS A 489 -0.09 4.07 22.29
CA CYS A 489 -0.61 2.95 23.06
C CYS A 489 -0.46 1.66 22.27
N ASP A 490 0.47 0.81 22.69
CA ASP A 490 0.73 -0.50 22.09
C ASP A 490 -0.01 -1.63 22.82
N TYR A 491 -0.98 -2.21 22.14
CA TYR A 491 -1.81 -3.30 22.64
C TYR A 491 -1.27 -4.69 22.29
N SER A 492 -0.03 -4.77 21.81
CA SER A 492 0.61 -6.04 21.43
C SER A 492 0.98 -6.82 22.70
N PRO A 493 0.49 -8.07 22.86
CA PRO A 493 0.64 -8.78 24.13
C PRO A 493 2.05 -9.34 24.35
N THR A 494 2.77 -9.67 23.28
CA THR A 494 4.01 -10.47 23.34
C THR A 494 5.17 -9.89 22.55
N ILE A 495 4.94 -8.93 21.66
CA ILE A 495 5.95 -8.41 20.74
C ILE A 495 5.88 -6.88 20.71
N PHE A 496 7.02 -6.22 20.83
CA PHE A 496 7.11 -4.78 20.64
C PHE A 496 6.97 -4.40 19.15
N PRO A 497 6.17 -3.38 18.79
CA PRO A 497 5.93 -2.99 17.40
C PRO A 497 7.21 -2.74 16.61
N ARG A 498 7.26 -3.28 15.39
CA ARG A 498 8.35 -3.03 14.44
C ARG A 498 8.14 -1.71 13.72
N ASN A 499 9.24 -1.20 13.16
CA ASN A 499 9.25 -0.08 12.21
C ASN A 499 8.66 1.24 12.75
N LEU A 500 8.61 1.43 14.07
CA LEU A 500 8.11 2.67 14.68
C LEU A 500 8.92 3.91 14.25
N ASP A 501 10.14 3.74 13.79
CA ASP A 501 10.92 4.78 13.12
C ASP A 501 10.22 5.35 11.87
N CYS A 502 9.43 4.56 11.14
CA CYS A 502 8.60 5.05 10.04
C CYS A 502 7.45 5.97 10.53
N PHE A 503 7.01 5.83 11.78
CA PHE A 503 6.06 6.74 12.41
C PHE A 503 6.75 7.99 12.96
N VAL A 504 7.93 7.82 13.57
CA VAL A 504 8.66 8.92 14.20
C VAL A 504 9.31 9.84 13.16
N SER A 505 9.85 9.29 12.08
CA SER A 505 10.62 10.02 11.07
C SER A 505 9.86 11.22 10.45
N PRO A 506 8.58 11.10 10.03
CA PRO A 506 7.80 12.25 9.57
C PRO A 506 7.61 13.35 10.62
N LEU A 507 7.62 13.01 11.90
CA LEU A 507 7.46 13.93 13.04
C LEU A 507 8.78 14.56 13.51
N ARG A 508 9.87 14.29 12.79
CA ARG A 508 11.21 14.79 13.08
C ARG A 508 11.83 15.52 11.90
N LYS A 509 11.03 15.88 10.89
CA LYS A 509 11.52 16.58 9.71
C LYS A 509 11.92 18.03 10.05
N PRO A 510 13.00 18.56 9.43
CA PRO A 510 13.53 19.89 9.77
C PRO A 510 12.55 21.05 9.55
N TYR A 511 11.57 20.88 8.65
CA TYR A 511 10.55 21.89 8.38
C TYR A 511 9.47 22.00 9.48
N LEU A 512 9.46 21.09 10.46
CA LEU A 512 8.56 21.20 11.61
C LEU A 512 9.16 22.14 12.63
N GLU A 513 8.46 23.25 12.91
CA GLU A 513 8.91 24.28 13.86
C GLU A 513 9.09 23.75 15.28
N LYS A 514 8.32 22.72 15.66
CA LYS A 514 8.31 22.16 17.01
C LYS A 514 8.40 20.65 16.99
N ILE A 515 9.40 20.12 17.69
CA ILE A 515 9.47 18.69 18.03
C ILE A 515 8.42 18.39 19.10
N ILE A 516 7.51 17.47 18.79
CA ILE A 516 6.52 16.97 19.74
C ILE A 516 7.12 15.72 20.43
N PRO A 517 7.19 15.69 21.78
CA PRO A 517 7.60 14.50 22.50
C PRO A 517 6.71 13.31 22.15
N ILE A 518 7.30 12.11 22.06
CA ILE A 518 6.55 10.86 21.82
C ILE A 518 6.77 9.93 23.00
N VAL A 519 5.68 9.52 23.65
CA VAL A 519 5.69 8.52 24.73
C VAL A 519 5.12 7.23 24.19
N ILE A 520 5.90 6.16 24.22
CA ILE A 520 5.51 4.81 23.81
C ILE A 520 5.15 4.00 25.04
N LEU A 521 3.85 3.72 25.21
CA LEU A 521 3.31 2.89 26.28
C LEU A 521 3.09 1.47 25.77
N SER A 522 3.89 0.51 26.23
CA SER A 522 3.80 -0.90 25.82
C SER A 522 4.03 -1.86 26.99
N LEU A 523 3.42 -3.04 26.91
CA LEU A 523 3.68 -4.15 27.82
C LEU A 523 5.09 -4.73 27.66
N VAL A 524 5.57 -4.74 26.42
CA VAL A 524 6.80 -5.42 26.01
C VAL A 524 7.90 -4.38 25.81
N ARG A 525 9.12 -4.68 26.26
CA ARG A 525 10.25 -3.79 26.03
C ARG A 525 10.75 -3.91 24.59
N PRO A 526 11.18 -2.80 23.95
CA PRO A 526 11.88 -2.89 22.68
C PRO A 526 13.19 -3.66 22.87
N SER A 527 13.60 -4.41 21.85
CA SER A 527 14.91 -5.01 21.79
C SER A 527 16.01 -3.94 21.70
N GLN A 528 17.27 -4.34 21.94
CA GLN A 528 18.40 -3.42 21.79
C GLN A 528 18.52 -2.86 20.36
N SER A 529 18.21 -3.64 19.34
CA SER A 529 18.22 -3.18 17.94
C SER A 529 17.09 -2.19 17.66
N GLN A 530 15.88 -2.46 18.14
CA GLN A 530 14.73 -1.55 18.01
C GLN A 530 14.98 -0.22 18.73
N TRP A 531 15.46 -0.28 19.98
CA TRP A 531 15.77 0.92 20.75
C TRP A 531 16.92 1.71 20.13
N LYS A 532 17.96 1.03 19.60
CA LYS A 532 19.05 1.70 18.91
C LYS A 532 18.55 2.55 17.74
N ILE A 533 17.57 2.07 16.97
CA ILE A 533 16.98 2.87 15.88
C ILE A 533 16.22 4.07 16.45
N LEU A 534 15.32 3.82 17.41
CA LEU A 534 14.50 4.88 18.01
C LEU A 534 15.31 5.94 18.78
N SER A 535 16.45 5.55 19.35
CA SER A 535 17.30 6.45 20.14
C SER A 535 18.02 7.50 19.31
N HIS A 536 18.01 7.40 17.97
CA HIS A 536 18.55 8.44 17.08
C HIS A 536 17.61 9.64 16.94
N PHE A 537 16.35 9.52 17.37
CA PHE A 537 15.38 10.60 17.30
C PHE A 537 15.26 11.31 18.64
N ASP A 538 15.14 12.63 18.64
CA ASP A 538 14.99 13.37 19.88
C ASP A 538 13.59 13.19 20.52
N GLN A 539 13.55 13.32 21.84
CA GLN A 539 12.34 13.30 22.67
C GLN A 539 11.45 12.07 22.45
N ILE A 540 12.06 10.88 22.40
CA ILE A 540 11.34 9.60 22.43
C ILE A 540 11.49 8.99 23.82
N TYR A 541 10.35 8.62 24.40
CA TYR A 541 10.25 8.04 25.73
C TYR A 541 9.52 6.71 25.65
N PHE A 542 10.02 5.69 26.34
CA PHE A 542 9.36 4.41 26.50
C PHE A 542 8.92 4.23 27.95
N VAL A 543 7.66 3.86 28.12
CA VAL A 543 7.03 3.55 29.39
C VAL A 543 6.50 2.13 29.33
N GLN A 544 7.00 1.29 30.23
CA GLN A 544 6.47 -0.07 30.36
C GLN A 544 5.16 -0.04 31.16
N GLY A 545 4.05 -0.39 30.53
CA GLY A 545 2.74 -0.37 31.15
C GLY A 545 1.64 -0.92 30.24
N ASN A 546 0.49 -1.26 30.82
CA ASN A 546 -0.63 -1.82 30.07
C ASN A 546 -1.59 -0.70 29.58
N PRO A 547 -1.69 -0.41 28.27
CA PRO A 547 -2.61 0.62 27.78
C PRO A 547 -4.09 0.24 27.88
N MET A 548 -4.42 -1.00 28.28
CA MET A 548 -5.78 -1.41 28.61
C MET A 548 -6.18 -1.06 30.06
N THR A 549 -5.23 -0.70 30.93
CA THR A 549 -5.52 -0.37 32.33
C THR A 549 -5.45 1.14 32.56
N ARG A 550 -6.27 1.62 33.50
CA ARG A 550 -6.24 3.02 33.93
C ARG A 550 -4.85 3.41 34.43
N GLU A 551 -4.23 2.56 35.24
CA GLU A 551 -2.87 2.77 35.77
C GLU A 551 -1.84 2.90 34.65
N GLY A 552 -1.88 2.05 33.62
CA GLY A 552 -0.96 2.14 32.50
C GLY A 552 -1.15 3.42 31.67
N LEU A 553 -2.40 3.83 31.45
CA LEU A 553 -2.69 5.11 30.78
C LEU A 553 -2.28 6.33 31.61
N GLU A 554 -2.36 6.25 32.94
CA GLU A 554 -1.85 7.26 33.86
C GLU A 554 -0.31 7.33 33.79
N LEU A 555 0.40 6.18 33.72
CA LEU A 555 1.86 6.14 33.47
C LEU A 555 2.24 6.74 32.12
N GLY A 556 1.43 6.53 31.07
CA GLY A 556 1.60 7.18 29.75
C GLY A 556 1.15 8.64 29.70
N ARG A 557 0.63 9.18 30.81
CA ARG A 557 0.11 10.54 30.95
C ARG A 557 -0.94 10.91 29.91
N VAL A 558 -1.88 10.01 29.64
CA VAL A 558 -2.91 10.21 28.60
C VAL A 558 -3.67 11.53 28.73
N LYS A 559 -3.92 12.00 29.96
CA LYS A 559 -4.64 13.27 30.22
C LYS A 559 -3.87 14.52 29.77
N HIS A 560 -2.55 14.40 29.60
CA HIS A 560 -1.67 15.48 29.15
C HIS A 560 -1.22 15.30 27.70
N ALA A 561 -1.60 14.19 27.06
CA ALA A 561 -1.28 13.94 25.66
C ALA A 561 -2.15 14.84 24.76
N LYS A 562 -1.54 15.38 23.70
CA LYS A 562 -2.27 16.11 22.65
C LYS A 562 -3.07 15.14 21.77
N GLN A 563 -2.51 13.96 21.51
CA GLN A 563 -3.12 12.91 20.69
C GLN A 563 -2.72 11.54 21.24
N ALA A 564 -3.64 10.57 21.16
CA ALA A 564 -3.36 9.17 21.42
C ALA A 564 -3.47 8.35 20.13
N VAL A 565 -2.51 7.45 19.94
CA VAL A 565 -2.44 6.55 18.80
C VAL A 565 -2.49 5.13 19.31
N ARG A 566 -3.43 4.34 18.79
CA ARG A 566 -3.55 2.93 19.12
C ARG A 566 -2.85 2.09 18.07
N ILE A 567 -1.87 1.31 18.52
CA ILE A 567 -1.15 0.32 17.71
C ILE A 567 -1.48 -1.06 18.25
N LEU A 568 -1.79 -1.99 17.35
CA LEU A 568 -1.96 -3.39 17.69
C LEU A 568 -1.17 -4.26 16.72
N CYS A 569 -0.12 -4.89 17.22
CA CYS A 569 0.53 -6.02 16.58
C CYS A 569 -0.05 -7.30 17.17
N LYS A 570 -1.13 -7.82 16.54
CA LYS A 570 -1.65 -9.16 16.91
C LYS A 570 -0.62 -10.25 16.65
N PHE A 571 0.29 -10.01 15.70
CA PHE A 571 1.33 -10.93 15.24
C PHE A 571 2.62 -10.15 14.92
N PRO A 572 3.78 -10.81 14.75
CA PRO A 572 5.07 -10.15 14.52
C PRO A 572 5.09 -9.19 13.30
N ASN A 573 4.09 -9.31 12.42
CA ASN A 573 4.11 -8.89 11.03
C ASN A 573 2.77 -8.27 10.57
N SER A 574 1.84 -7.99 11.49
CA SER A 574 0.55 -7.38 11.17
C SER A 574 0.29 -6.19 12.08
N LEU A 575 0.46 -4.98 11.55
CA LEU A 575 0.20 -3.75 12.27
C LEU A 575 -1.21 -3.24 11.93
N VAL A 576 -2.08 -3.15 12.95
CA VAL A 576 -3.40 -2.53 12.84
C VAL A 576 -3.39 -1.24 13.65
N LEU A 577 -3.81 -0.14 13.03
CA LEU A 577 -3.70 1.21 13.56
C LEU A 577 -5.08 1.83 13.71
N TYR A 578 -5.28 2.53 14.83
CA TYR A 578 -6.46 3.39 15.05
C TYR A 578 -6.00 4.70 15.69
N LEU A 579 -6.55 5.83 15.25
CA LEU A 579 -6.48 7.08 16.02
C LEU A 579 -7.58 7.03 17.08
N LEU A 580 -7.23 7.40 18.31
CA LEU A 580 -8.17 7.51 19.43
C LEU A 580 -8.54 8.96 19.68
#